data_AF-A0A9Q0QJC8-F1
#
_entry.id   AF-A0A9Q0QJC8-F1
#
_cell.length_a   1.000
_cell.length_b   1.000
_cell.length_c   1.000
_cell.angle_alpha   90.00
_cell.angle_beta   90.00
_cell.angle_gamma   90.00
#
_symmetry.space_group_name_H-M   'P 1'
#
loop_
_entity.id
_entity.type
_entity.pdbx_description
1 polymer ?
#
loop_
_entity_poly.entity_id
_entity_poly.type
_entity_poly.pdbx_seq_one_letter_code
_entity_poly.pdbx_strand_id
1 'polypeptide(L)'
;MRVAENTTSTETTCPMDFNYVLRIPWNRSLCQNFQPPDQNDNSNTSSKPQCCQSLLSLFGVALAQHLKEASFFHLPNLATSISCLHDYQSKLNSFPLANNLVSYCFDPLQFVSTPNICARIESFQDWVARLGKSTSLDTACKSDLTDTTACDGCVRAGYKVQSSLLSIDGNQTHAQDCFYFAILYAAGIVNEFGPESDGVVSCIMGLELNSPVGSASKAHSARVFGLIGAAVALLVMFSLLGLYFWYDKKWRRKRNSGFGFEIDEQQGSRPKLRPNTGSIWFKIQDLEKATDNFSQKNFIGRGGFGFGLQGDFI
;
A
#
# COMPACT_ATOMS: atom_id res chain seq x y z
N MET A 1 40.79 -17.53 -63.28
CA MET A 1 39.50 -16.89 -62.94
C MET A 1 39.08 -17.40 -61.57
N ARG A 2 39.21 -16.59 -60.52
CA ARG A 2 38.64 -16.88 -59.20
C ARG A 2 37.26 -16.24 -59.17
N VAL A 3 36.23 -17.06 -59.02
CA VAL A 3 34.86 -16.60 -58.77
C VAL A 3 34.85 -16.02 -57.37
N ALA A 4 34.57 -14.73 -57.25
CA ALA A 4 34.30 -14.10 -55.97
C ALA A 4 32.88 -14.48 -55.56
N GLU A 5 32.75 -15.23 -54.46
CA GLU A 5 31.48 -15.41 -53.77
C GLU A 5 31.07 -14.06 -53.18
N ASN A 6 29.99 -13.50 -53.72
CA ASN A 6 29.41 -12.26 -53.26
C ASN A 6 28.48 -12.58 -52.09
N THR A 7 29.02 -12.67 -50.87
CA THR A 7 28.25 -12.85 -49.65
C THR A 7 27.44 -11.57 -49.41
N THR A 8 26.19 -11.57 -49.85
CA THR A 8 25.22 -10.52 -49.52
C THR A 8 24.84 -10.70 -48.05
N SER A 9 25.50 -9.95 -47.17
CA SER A 9 25.08 -9.82 -45.78
C SER A 9 23.71 -9.15 -45.77
N THR A 10 22.65 -9.93 -45.54
CA THR A 10 21.35 -9.36 -45.22
C THR A 10 21.50 -8.64 -43.88
N GLU A 11 21.51 -7.31 -43.91
CA GLU A 11 21.51 -6.51 -42.69
C GLU A 11 20.23 -6.83 -41.91
N THR A 12 20.38 -7.53 -40.79
CA THR A 12 19.29 -7.76 -39.85
C THR A 12 18.87 -6.42 -39.24
N THR A 13 17.65 -5.99 -39.51
CA THR A 13 17.07 -4.75 -38.98
C THR A 13 16.25 -5.01 -37.71
N CYS A 14 16.20 -4.00 -36.82
CA CYS A 14 15.32 -4.06 -35.66
C CYS A 14 13.86 -3.84 -36.07
N PRO A 15 12.91 -4.71 -35.67
CA PRO A 15 11.49 -4.54 -35.98
C PRO A 15 10.76 -3.54 -35.06
N MET A 16 11.44 -2.95 -34.06
CA MET A 16 10.83 -2.08 -33.05
C MET A 16 11.20 -0.61 -33.27
N ASP A 17 10.24 0.30 -33.02
CA ASP A 17 10.51 1.75 -33.03
C ASP A 17 10.84 2.27 -31.62
N PHE A 18 11.99 2.92 -31.48
CA PHE A 18 12.45 3.53 -30.22
C PHE A 18 12.23 5.05 -30.14
N ASN A 19 11.50 5.68 -31.07
CA ASN A 19 11.24 7.12 -31.04
C ASN A 19 10.55 7.59 -29.74
N TYR A 20 9.79 6.72 -29.07
CA TYR A 20 9.14 7.02 -27.79
C TYR A 20 10.16 7.39 -26.69
N VAL A 21 11.42 6.96 -26.78
CA VAL A 21 12.50 7.31 -25.85
C VAL A 21 12.73 8.82 -25.78
N LEU A 22 12.42 9.53 -26.88
CA LEU A 22 12.50 10.99 -26.98
C LEU A 22 11.25 11.68 -26.42
N ARG A 23 10.09 11.00 -26.47
CA ARG A 23 8.78 11.54 -26.10
C ARG A 23 8.49 11.36 -24.60
N ILE A 24 8.78 10.18 -24.06
CA ILE A 24 8.51 9.85 -22.65
C ILE A 24 9.43 10.69 -21.75
N PRO A 25 8.89 11.43 -20.76
CA PRO A 25 9.67 12.29 -19.89
C PRO A 25 10.34 11.49 -18.76
N TRP A 26 11.14 10.46 -19.06
CA TRP A 26 11.77 9.61 -18.03
C TRP A 26 12.92 10.30 -17.28
N ASN A 27 13.17 9.90 -16.03
CA ASN A 27 14.16 10.51 -15.13
C ASN A 27 15.60 10.16 -15.55
N ARG A 28 16.16 11.00 -16.42
CA ARG A 28 17.53 10.83 -16.96
C ARG A 28 18.63 11.03 -15.92
N SER A 29 18.34 11.71 -14.81
CA SER A 29 19.33 11.97 -13.76
C SER A 29 19.90 10.67 -13.16
N LEU A 30 19.11 9.58 -13.20
CA LEU A 30 19.53 8.23 -12.80
C LEU A 30 20.73 7.72 -13.60
N CYS A 31 20.98 8.25 -14.81
CA CYS A 31 22.04 7.82 -15.73
C CYS A 31 23.14 8.87 -15.97
N GLN A 32 22.99 10.11 -15.50
CA GLN A 32 23.91 11.22 -15.85
C GLN A 32 25.35 11.03 -15.33
N ASN A 33 25.50 10.47 -14.13
CA ASN A 33 26.80 10.21 -13.52
C ASN A 33 27.12 8.72 -13.51
N PHE A 34 26.53 7.96 -14.43
CA PHE A 34 26.74 6.52 -14.47
C PHE A 34 28.18 6.23 -14.86
N GLN A 35 28.97 5.74 -13.90
CA GLN A 35 30.29 5.19 -14.13
C GLN A 35 30.17 3.66 -14.02
N PRO A 36 30.61 2.90 -15.03
CA PRO A 36 30.70 1.46 -14.89
C PRO A 36 31.68 1.17 -13.74
N PRO A 37 31.27 0.38 -12.72
CA PRO A 37 32.18 -0.06 -11.67
C PRO A 37 33.35 -0.81 -12.31
N ASP A 38 34.54 -0.61 -11.74
CA ASP A 38 35.74 -1.33 -12.18
C ASP A 38 35.50 -2.84 -12.07
N GLN A 39 36.02 -3.63 -13.02
CA GLN A 39 35.87 -5.09 -13.09
C GLN A 39 36.31 -5.85 -11.81
N ASN A 40 37.00 -5.16 -10.88
CA ASN A 40 37.53 -5.72 -9.63
C ASN A 40 36.78 -5.26 -8.37
N ASP A 41 35.68 -4.50 -8.48
CA ASP A 41 34.94 -4.08 -7.30
C ASP A 41 34.02 -5.20 -6.80
N ASN A 42 34.53 -5.96 -5.83
CA ASN A 42 33.79 -6.97 -5.07
C ASN A 42 32.84 -6.34 -4.02
N SER A 43 32.48 -5.06 -4.16
CA SER A 43 31.41 -4.49 -3.37
C SER A 43 30.09 -5.15 -3.79
N ASN A 44 29.55 -6.00 -2.93
CA ASN A 44 28.21 -6.60 -3.04
C ASN A 44 27.13 -5.51 -3.00
N THR A 45 27.04 -4.68 -4.04
CA THR A 45 25.86 -3.88 -4.31
C THR A 45 25.00 -4.68 -5.29
N SER A 46 24.26 -5.67 -4.74
CA SER A 46 23.28 -6.50 -5.47
C SER A 46 22.11 -5.71 -6.10
N SER A 47 22.19 -4.38 -6.15
CA SER A 47 21.27 -3.54 -6.91
C SER A 47 21.88 -3.29 -8.29
N LYS A 48 21.28 -3.89 -9.34
CA LYS A 48 21.45 -3.41 -10.72
C LYS A 48 21.36 -1.87 -10.68
N PRO A 49 22.31 -1.13 -11.28
CA PRO A 49 22.31 0.33 -11.15
C PRO A 49 20.94 0.88 -11.53
N GLN A 50 20.41 1.83 -10.76
CA GLN A 50 19.07 2.41 -11.01
C GLN A 50 18.89 2.85 -12.47
N CYS A 51 19.97 3.34 -13.10
CA CYS A 51 20.02 3.59 -14.54
C CYS A 51 19.62 2.37 -15.37
N CYS A 52 20.28 1.22 -15.20
CA CYS A 52 20.02 0.02 -15.98
C CYS A 52 18.62 -0.56 -15.74
N GLN A 53 18.05 -0.37 -14.55
CA GLN A 53 16.64 -0.70 -14.30
C GLN A 53 15.71 0.26 -15.06
N SER A 54 15.96 1.57 -15.00
CA SER A 54 15.18 2.56 -15.75
C SER A 54 15.25 2.32 -17.25
N LEU A 55 16.42 1.97 -17.79
CA LEU A 55 16.58 1.62 -19.20
C LEU A 55 15.85 0.32 -19.54
N LEU A 56 15.79 -0.67 -18.64
CA LEU A 56 15.05 -1.91 -18.87
C LEU A 56 13.55 -1.64 -18.93
N SER A 57 13.03 -0.82 -18.01
CA SER A 57 11.63 -0.37 -18.02
C SER A 57 11.30 0.36 -19.31
N LEU A 58 12.20 1.24 -19.78
CA LEU A 58 12.01 1.98 -21.02
C LEU A 58 12.10 1.07 -22.24
N PHE A 59 12.99 0.07 -22.26
CA PHE A 59 13.05 -0.94 -23.33
C PHE A 59 11.81 -1.85 -23.33
N GLY A 60 11.23 -2.12 -22.16
CA GLY A 60 9.98 -2.88 -22.02
C GLY A 60 8.79 -2.28 -22.75
N VAL A 61 8.78 -0.96 -22.98
CA VAL A 61 7.78 -0.29 -23.83
C VAL A 61 7.85 -0.81 -25.28
N ALA A 62 9.06 -0.92 -25.85
CA ALA A 62 9.26 -1.47 -27.19
C ALA A 62 8.83 -2.94 -27.26
N LEU A 63 9.17 -3.75 -26.25
CA LEU A 63 8.78 -5.16 -26.21
C LEU A 63 7.25 -5.33 -26.08
N ALA A 64 6.58 -4.48 -25.29
CA ALA A 64 5.13 -4.51 -25.17
C ALA A 64 4.45 -4.09 -26.48
N GLN A 65 5.00 -3.10 -27.18
CA GLN A 65 4.54 -2.70 -28.52
C GLN A 65 4.78 -3.83 -29.54
N HIS A 66 5.95 -4.45 -29.51
CA HIS A 66 6.27 -5.60 -30.36
C HIS A 66 5.33 -6.78 -30.12
N LEU A 67 5.00 -7.09 -28.86
CA LEU A 67 4.00 -8.10 -28.53
C LEU A 67 2.64 -7.77 -29.13
N LYS A 68 2.21 -6.50 -29.07
CA LYS A 68 0.95 -6.04 -29.65
C LYS A 68 0.90 -6.20 -31.18
N GLU A 69 2.01 -5.92 -31.86
CA GLU A 69 2.07 -5.88 -33.33
C GLU A 69 2.45 -7.22 -33.96
N ALA A 70 3.43 -7.91 -33.38
CA ALA A 70 4.02 -9.14 -33.90
C ALA A 70 3.60 -10.41 -33.14
N SER A 71 2.90 -10.28 -32.01
CA SER A 71 2.43 -11.40 -31.18
C SER A 71 3.53 -12.24 -30.50
N PHE A 72 4.76 -11.74 -30.42
CA PHE A 72 5.88 -12.38 -29.72
C PHE A 72 6.37 -11.54 -28.54
N PHE A 73 6.71 -12.18 -27.42
CA PHE A 73 7.19 -11.50 -26.21
C PHE A 73 8.64 -11.02 -26.35
N HIS A 74 9.47 -11.79 -27.05
CA HIS A 74 10.90 -11.56 -27.23
C HIS A 74 11.30 -11.62 -28.71
N LEU A 75 12.55 -11.25 -28.99
CA LEU A 75 13.10 -11.17 -30.34
C LEU A 75 13.53 -12.55 -30.86
N PRO A 76 13.46 -12.78 -32.19
CA PRO A 76 13.62 -14.12 -32.75
C PRO A 76 15.06 -14.67 -32.67
N ASN A 77 16.07 -13.80 -32.64
CA ASN A 77 17.47 -14.22 -32.63
C ASN A 77 18.41 -13.12 -32.10
N LEU A 78 19.65 -13.52 -31.81
CA LEU A 78 20.70 -12.65 -31.30
C LEU A 78 21.03 -11.47 -32.22
N ALA A 79 21.05 -11.68 -33.54
CA ALA A 79 21.39 -10.62 -34.50
C ALA A 79 20.34 -9.49 -34.48
N THR A 80 19.05 -9.84 -34.43
CA THR A 80 17.96 -8.87 -34.25
C THR A 80 18.07 -8.16 -32.91
N SER A 81 18.39 -8.87 -31.83
CA SER A 81 18.57 -8.23 -30.51
C SER A 81 19.73 -7.25 -30.49
N ILE A 82 20.87 -7.57 -31.12
CA ILE A 82 22.01 -6.66 -31.23
C ILE A 82 21.62 -5.42 -32.02
N SER A 83 20.93 -5.59 -33.15
CA SER A 83 20.42 -4.48 -33.97
C SER A 83 19.50 -3.56 -33.16
N CYS A 84 18.54 -4.12 -32.41
CA CYS A 84 17.62 -3.34 -31.59
C CYS A 84 18.30 -2.60 -30.44
N LEU A 85 19.29 -3.21 -29.79
CA LEU A 85 20.05 -2.54 -28.73
C LEU A 85 20.91 -1.40 -29.29
N HIS A 86 21.44 -1.54 -30.51
CA HIS A 86 22.13 -0.46 -31.20
C HIS A 86 21.20 0.72 -31.51
N ASP A 87 20.01 0.45 -32.05
CA ASP A 87 19.00 1.48 -32.34
C ASP A 87 18.52 2.18 -31.07
N TYR A 88 18.35 1.41 -29.98
CA TYR A 88 18.00 1.95 -28.67
C TYR A 88 19.08 2.89 -28.12
N GLN A 89 20.36 2.48 -28.17
CA GLN A 89 21.49 3.34 -27.79
C GLN A 89 21.56 4.61 -28.67
N SER A 90 21.28 4.49 -29.96
CA SER A 90 21.24 5.63 -30.89
C SER A 90 20.23 6.70 -30.44
N LYS A 91 19.04 6.29 -29.95
CA LYS A 91 18.07 7.22 -29.36
C LYS A 91 18.54 7.81 -28.04
N LEU A 92 19.24 7.06 -27.20
CA LEU A 92 19.80 7.59 -25.95
C LEU A 92 20.91 8.62 -26.18
N ASN A 93 21.67 8.49 -27.29
CA ASN A 93 22.73 9.43 -27.66
C ASN A 93 22.21 10.85 -27.99
N SER A 94 20.89 11.06 -28.12
CA SER A 94 20.33 12.41 -28.23
C SER A 94 20.36 13.20 -26.91
N PHE A 95 20.68 12.53 -25.80
CA PHE A 95 20.78 13.12 -24.47
C PHE A 95 22.25 13.20 -24.03
N PRO A 96 22.60 14.10 -23.08
CA PRO A 96 23.96 14.18 -22.51
C PRO A 96 24.20 13.01 -21.54
N LEU A 97 24.29 11.79 -22.08
CA LEU A 97 24.48 10.53 -21.37
C LEU A 97 25.67 9.76 -21.97
N ALA A 98 26.16 8.73 -21.28
CA ALA A 98 27.21 7.88 -21.80
C ALA A 98 26.74 7.09 -23.04
N ASN A 99 27.65 6.88 -24.00
CA ASN A 99 27.36 6.21 -25.27
C ASN A 99 27.41 4.67 -25.21
N ASN A 100 27.76 4.11 -24.05
CA ASN A 100 27.92 2.68 -23.78
C ASN A 100 26.97 2.17 -22.69
N LEU A 101 25.92 2.93 -22.36
CA LEU A 101 24.95 2.53 -21.33
C LEU A 101 24.28 1.20 -21.64
N VAL A 102 23.83 1.02 -22.89
CA VAL A 102 23.10 -0.17 -23.31
C VAL A 102 23.99 -1.42 -23.24
N SER A 103 25.22 -1.34 -23.77
CA SER A 103 26.16 -2.48 -23.75
C SER A 103 26.64 -2.81 -22.34
N TYR A 104 26.69 -1.82 -21.45
CA TYR A 104 26.98 -2.06 -20.04
C TYR A 104 25.79 -2.70 -19.30
N CYS A 105 24.58 -2.18 -19.52
CA CYS A 105 23.40 -2.57 -18.76
C CYS A 105 22.79 -3.91 -19.20
N PHE A 106 23.03 -4.33 -20.45
CA PHE A 106 22.31 -5.43 -21.06
C PHE A 106 23.20 -6.43 -21.81
N ASP A 107 22.98 -7.71 -21.51
CA ASP A 107 23.34 -8.83 -22.38
C ASP A 107 22.28 -8.97 -23.49
N PRO A 108 22.65 -8.92 -24.80
CA PRO A 108 21.71 -9.14 -25.90
C PRO A 108 20.94 -10.47 -25.83
N LEU A 109 21.50 -11.53 -25.24
CA LEU A 109 20.80 -12.82 -25.15
C LEU A 109 19.55 -12.76 -24.27
N GLN A 110 19.45 -11.81 -23.35
CA GLN A 110 18.31 -11.73 -22.43
C GLN A 110 16.98 -11.37 -23.13
N PHE A 111 17.04 -10.80 -24.34
CA PHE A 111 15.86 -10.38 -25.10
C PHE A 111 15.51 -11.34 -26.25
N VAL A 112 16.22 -12.46 -26.35
CA VAL A 112 15.99 -13.47 -27.39
C VAL A 112 14.97 -14.50 -26.88
N SER A 113 14.08 -14.97 -27.77
CA SER A 113 13.12 -16.02 -27.45
C SER A 113 13.85 -17.28 -27.01
N THR A 114 13.49 -17.82 -25.84
CA THR A 114 14.02 -19.09 -25.35
C THR A 114 12.89 -19.93 -24.73
N PRO A 115 12.76 -21.22 -25.08
CA PRO A 115 11.67 -22.07 -24.59
C PRO A 115 11.84 -22.52 -23.15
N ASN A 116 12.85 -22.01 -22.43
CA ASN A 116 13.24 -22.51 -21.10
C ASN A 116 12.80 -21.62 -19.95
N ILE A 117 12.17 -20.49 -20.24
CA ILE A 117 11.71 -19.53 -19.23
C ILE A 117 10.19 -19.40 -19.24
N CYS A 118 9.65 -19.03 -18.08
CA CYS A 118 8.24 -18.76 -17.82
C CYS A 118 7.22 -19.62 -18.57
N ALA A 119 7.10 -20.85 -18.13
CA ALA A 119 6.20 -21.85 -18.65
C ALA A 119 6.43 -22.13 -20.14
N ARG A 120 7.55 -21.77 -20.78
CA ARG A 120 7.75 -21.89 -22.23
C ARG A 120 6.73 -21.08 -23.04
N ILE A 121 6.49 -19.85 -22.62
CA ILE A 121 5.72 -18.87 -23.40
C ILE A 121 6.69 -18.14 -24.32
N GLU A 122 6.37 -18.06 -25.60
CA GLU A 122 7.13 -17.25 -26.57
C GLU A 122 6.20 -16.27 -27.29
N SER A 123 4.95 -16.67 -27.53
CA SER A 123 3.94 -15.91 -28.25
C SER A 123 2.68 -15.62 -27.41
N PHE A 124 1.88 -14.67 -27.88
CA PHE A 124 0.53 -14.43 -27.35
C PHE A 124 -0.35 -15.69 -27.45
N GLN A 125 -0.15 -16.54 -28.45
CA GLN A 125 -0.89 -17.79 -28.57
C GLN A 125 -0.52 -18.79 -27.47
N ASP A 126 0.75 -18.89 -27.09
CA ASP A 126 1.19 -19.72 -25.96
C ASP A 126 0.63 -19.20 -24.64
N TRP A 127 0.58 -17.88 -24.48
CA TRP A 127 -0.06 -17.25 -23.33
C TRP A 127 -1.53 -17.69 -23.19
N VAL A 128 -2.31 -17.58 -24.27
CA VAL A 128 -3.72 -18.00 -24.29
C VAL A 128 -3.86 -19.51 -24.08
N ALA A 129 -2.95 -20.32 -24.63
CA ALA A 129 -2.96 -21.76 -24.44
C ALA A 129 -2.73 -22.18 -22.98
N ARG A 130 -1.91 -21.42 -22.24
CA ARG A 130 -1.54 -21.75 -20.84
C ARG A 130 -2.45 -21.14 -19.80
N LEU A 131 -2.89 -19.90 -20.00
CA LEU A 131 -3.68 -19.14 -19.04
C LEU A 131 -5.15 -18.98 -19.42
N GLY A 132 -5.51 -19.34 -20.65
CA GLY A 132 -6.85 -19.14 -21.20
C GLY A 132 -7.01 -17.77 -21.85
N LYS A 133 -8.23 -17.51 -22.35
CA LYS A 133 -8.56 -16.27 -23.10
C LYS A 133 -8.67 -15.01 -22.25
N SER A 134 -8.73 -15.17 -20.93
CA SER A 134 -8.88 -14.05 -19.99
C SER A 134 -8.25 -14.41 -18.66
N THR A 135 -7.55 -13.45 -18.08
CA THR A 135 -6.86 -13.51 -16.81
C THR A 135 -7.34 -12.36 -15.91
N SER A 136 -6.85 -12.31 -14.67
CA SER A 136 -7.14 -11.16 -13.80
C SER A 136 -6.58 -9.84 -14.32
N LEU A 137 -5.57 -9.87 -15.21
CA LEU A 137 -5.00 -8.66 -15.82
C LEU A 137 -6.03 -7.98 -16.73
N ASP A 138 -6.77 -8.75 -17.54
CA ASP A 138 -7.68 -8.26 -18.57
C ASP A 138 -8.77 -7.32 -18.04
N THR A 139 -9.15 -7.49 -16.77
CA THR A 139 -10.08 -6.58 -16.09
C THR A 139 -9.34 -5.47 -15.32
N ALA A 140 -8.27 -5.81 -14.60
CA ALA A 140 -7.62 -4.89 -13.67
C ALA A 140 -6.72 -3.85 -14.35
N CYS A 141 -6.18 -4.15 -15.54
CA CYS A 141 -5.19 -3.33 -16.23
C CYS A 141 -5.74 -2.60 -17.45
N LYS A 142 -7.05 -2.67 -17.67
CA LYS A 142 -7.70 -2.18 -18.89
C LYS A 142 -7.76 -0.65 -18.97
N SER A 143 -8.10 -0.01 -17.84
CA SER A 143 -8.26 1.45 -17.74
C SER A 143 -6.93 2.19 -17.64
N ASP A 144 -6.97 3.52 -17.60
CA ASP A 144 -5.81 4.33 -17.29
C ASP A 144 -5.24 3.96 -15.90
N LEU A 145 -3.92 3.78 -15.86
CA LEU A 145 -3.17 3.39 -14.66
C LEU A 145 -2.49 4.58 -13.97
N THR A 146 -2.77 5.82 -14.40
CA THR A 146 -2.37 7.03 -13.65
C THR A 146 -3.07 7.10 -12.28
N ASP A 147 -4.27 6.54 -12.15
CA ASP A 147 -4.95 6.38 -10.87
C ASP A 147 -4.27 5.32 -10.00
N THR A 148 -3.91 5.69 -8.77
CA THR A 148 -3.17 4.81 -7.85
C THR A 148 -3.95 3.53 -7.49
N THR A 149 -5.28 3.58 -7.45
CA THR A 149 -6.11 2.41 -7.11
C THR A 149 -6.17 1.44 -8.27
N ALA A 150 -6.34 1.94 -9.49
CA ALA A 150 -6.29 1.15 -10.71
C ALA A 150 -4.90 0.51 -10.88
N CYS A 151 -3.84 1.29 -10.67
CA CYS A 151 -2.46 0.81 -10.68
C CYS A 151 -2.23 -0.34 -9.67
N ASP A 152 -2.57 -0.13 -8.40
CA ASP A 152 -2.42 -1.16 -7.35
C ASP A 152 -3.26 -2.42 -7.65
N GLY A 153 -4.45 -2.23 -8.24
CA GLY A 153 -5.31 -3.31 -8.73
C GLY A 153 -4.62 -4.14 -9.81
N CYS A 154 -4.07 -3.46 -10.82
CA CYS A 154 -3.35 -4.07 -11.94
C CYS A 154 -2.08 -4.81 -11.49
N VAL A 155 -1.25 -4.20 -10.64
CA VAL A 155 -0.04 -4.82 -10.08
C VAL A 155 -0.38 -6.09 -9.30
N ARG A 156 -1.41 -6.05 -8.45
CA ARG A 156 -1.88 -7.23 -7.70
C ARG A 156 -2.39 -8.33 -8.63
N ALA A 157 -3.06 -7.97 -9.73
CA ALA A 157 -3.47 -8.93 -10.75
C ALA A 157 -2.26 -9.54 -11.47
N GLY A 158 -1.19 -8.77 -11.70
CA GLY A 158 0.08 -9.27 -12.23
C GLY A 158 0.71 -10.33 -11.33
N TYR A 159 0.78 -10.09 -10.02
CA TYR A 159 1.29 -11.09 -9.07
C TYR A 159 0.46 -12.39 -9.04
N LYS A 160 -0.87 -12.29 -9.21
CA LYS A 160 -1.72 -13.49 -9.34
C LYS A 160 -1.38 -14.29 -10.60
N VAL A 161 -1.23 -13.62 -11.74
CA VAL A 161 -0.87 -14.26 -13.00
C VAL A 161 0.54 -14.86 -12.94
N GLN A 162 1.51 -14.14 -12.36
CA GLN A 162 2.86 -14.65 -12.11
C GLN A 162 2.83 -15.93 -11.28
N SER A 163 2.03 -15.99 -10.21
CA SER A 163 1.90 -17.19 -9.39
C SER A 163 1.34 -18.37 -10.19
N SER A 164 0.36 -18.14 -11.07
CA SER A 164 -0.18 -19.17 -11.95
C SER A 164 0.87 -19.66 -12.95
N LEU A 165 1.62 -18.74 -13.56
CA LEU A 165 2.70 -19.06 -14.49
C LEU A 165 3.80 -19.88 -13.83
N LEU A 166 4.22 -19.51 -12.62
CA LEU A 166 5.21 -20.25 -11.84
C LEU A 166 4.74 -21.66 -11.48
N SER A 167 3.45 -21.84 -11.21
CA SER A 167 2.88 -23.17 -10.98
C SER A 167 2.92 -24.05 -12.23
N ILE A 168 2.84 -23.47 -13.43
CA ILE A 168 2.92 -24.21 -14.71
C ILE A 168 4.39 -24.45 -15.09
N ASP A 169 5.24 -23.46 -14.86
CA ASP A 169 6.67 -23.50 -15.16
C ASP A 169 7.42 -24.53 -14.29
N GLY A 170 7.07 -24.60 -13.01
CA GLY A 170 7.70 -25.50 -12.05
C GLY A 170 9.07 -25.04 -11.54
N ASN A 171 9.59 -23.87 -11.97
CA ASN A 171 10.85 -23.32 -11.49
C ASN A 171 10.69 -21.90 -10.90
N GLN A 172 10.86 -21.80 -9.58
CA GLN A 172 10.74 -20.53 -8.85
C GLN A 172 11.82 -19.50 -9.24
N THR A 173 12.95 -19.92 -9.83
CA THR A 173 13.99 -18.98 -10.26
C THR A 173 13.53 -18.09 -11.43
N HIS A 174 12.49 -18.51 -12.17
CA HIS A 174 11.91 -17.74 -13.28
C HIS A 174 10.84 -16.73 -12.83
N ALA A 175 10.71 -16.46 -11.52
CA ALA A 175 9.67 -15.58 -11.00
C ALA A 175 9.73 -14.19 -11.63
N GLN A 176 10.92 -13.60 -11.72
CA GLN A 176 11.09 -12.27 -12.30
C GLN A 176 10.71 -12.25 -13.79
N ASP A 177 11.16 -13.25 -14.57
CA ASP A 177 10.81 -13.37 -15.98
C ASP A 177 9.31 -13.51 -16.17
N CYS A 178 8.66 -14.37 -15.37
CA CYS A 178 7.20 -14.54 -15.44
C CYS A 178 6.42 -13.27 -15.11
N PHE A 179 6.90 -12.48 -14.15
CA PHE A 179 6.27 -11.21 -13.86
C PHE A 179 6.48 -10.22 -15.00
N TYR A 180 7.65 -10.23 -15.64
CA TYR A 180 7.94 -9.40 -16.79
C TYR A 180 7.00 -9.72 -17.96
N PHE A 181 6.76 -11.00 -18.25
CA PHE A 181 5.78 -11.42 -19.25
C PHE A 181 4.37 -10.90 -18.91
N ALA A 182 3.97 -10.96 -17.64
CA ALA A 182 2.69 -10.40 -17.20
C ALA A 182 2.60 -8.88 -17.40
N ILE A 183 3.69 -8.14 -17.16
CA ILE A 183 3.77 -6.69 -17.43
C ILE A 183 3.66 -6.41 -18.93
N LEU A 184 4.40 -7.12 -19.78
CA LEU A 184 4.36 -6.95 -21.23
C LEU A 184 2.97 -7.22 -21.80
N TYR A 185 2.31 -8.29 -21.32
CA TYR A 185 0.92 -8.60 -21.67
C TYR A 185 -0.03 -7.48 -21.24
N ALA A 186 0.08 -7.01 -19.99
CA ALA A 186 -0.77 -5.95 -19.47
C ALA A 186 -0.61 -4.65 -20.26
N ALA A 187 0.62 -4.26 -20.59
CA ALA A 187 0.95 -3.03 -21.30
C ALA A 187 0.60 -3.07 -22.80
N GLY A 188 0.92 -4.17 -23.47
CA GLY A 188 0.77 -4.30 -24.93
C GLY A 188 -0.60 -4.77 -25.38
N ILE A 189 -1.20 -5.70 -24.63
CA ILE A 189 -2.44 -6.38 -25.05
C ILE A 189 -3.67 -5.85 -24.30
N VAL A 190 -3.58 -5.67 -22.98
CA VAL A 190 -4.75 -5.38 -22.14
C VAL A 190 -5.08 -3.89 -22.06
N ASN A 191 -4.07 -3.06 -21.84
CA ASN A 191 -4.30 -1.65 -21.54
C ASN A 191 -4.76 -0.88 -22.79
N GLU A 192 -5.90 -0.18 -22.69
CA GLU A 192 -6.49 0.52 -23.85
C GLU A 192 -5.69 1.75 -24.29
N PHE A 193 -4.89 2.34 -23.40
CA PHE A 193 -4.04 3.51 -23.68
C PHE A 193 -2.68 3.10 -24.27
N GLY A 194 -2.34 1.82 -24.19
CA GLY A 194 -1.13 1.25 -24.79
C GLY A 194 0.15 1.46 -23.96
N PRO A 195 1.27 0.89 -24.45
CA PRO A 195 2.50 0.76 -23.68
C PRO A 195 3.26 2.07 -23.48
N GLU A 196 3.00 3.10 -24.29
CA GLU A 196 3.62 4.43 -24.15
C GLU A 196 2.87 5.37 -23.17
N SER A 197 1.70 4.98 -22.66
CA SER A 197 0.89 5.85 -21.78
C SER A 197 1.57 6.11 -20.44
N ASP A 198 1.42 7.33 -19.91
CA ASP A 198 2.03 7.75 -18.63
C ASP A 198 1.67 6.79 -17.48
N GLY A 199 0.43 6.30 -17.44
CA GLY A 199 -0.03 5.32 -16.46
C GLY A 199 0.73 4.00 -16.57
N VAL A 200 0.85 3.42 -17.77
CA VAL A 200 1.54 2.14 -17.97
C VAL A 200 3.02 2.24 -17.63
N VAL A 201 3.68 3.29 -18.12
CA VAL A 201 5.14 3.44 -17.94
C VAL A 201 5.49 3.74 -16.49
N SER A 202 4.70 4.56 -15.78
CA SER A 202 4.97 4.88 -14.37
C SER A 202 4.49 3.80 -13.40
N CYS A 203 3.38 3.11 -13.69
CA CYS A 203 2.81 2.09 -12.81
C CYS A 203 3.49 0.72 -12.98
N ILE A 204 3.19 0.02 -14.08
CA ILE A 204 3.55 -1.40 -14.22
C ILE A 204 4.95 -1.61 -14.78
N MET A 205 5.48 -0.65 -15.55
CA MET A 205 6.90 -0.66 -15.94
C MET A 205 7.80 -0.06 -14.85
N GLY A 206 7.23 0.64 -13.86
CA GLY A 206 7.98 1.24 -12.75
C GLY A 206 8.99 2.31 -13.18
N LEU A 207 8.74 3.00 -14.29
CA LEU A 207 9.61 4.05 -14.80
C LEU A 207 9.41 5.34 -14.01
N GLU A 208 10.50 5.90 -13.50
CA GLU A 208 10.46 7.23 -12.91
C GLU A 208 10.31 8.29 -14.01
N LEU A 209 9.23 9.07 -13.96
CA LEU A 209 9.02 10.21 -14.84
C LEU A 209 9.52 11.50 -14.18
N ASN A 210 10.13 12.38 -14.96
CA ASN A 210 10.36 13.78 -14.59
C ASN A 210 8.98 14.38 -14.31
N SER A 211 8.73 14.77 -13.07
CA SER A 211 7.43 15.33 -12.71
C SER A 211 7.12 16.55 -13.59
N PRO A 212 6.00 16.59 -14.34
CA PRO A 212 5.33 17.86 -14.52
C PRO A 212 4.90 18.29 -13.12
N VAL A 213 5.00 19.57 -12.78
CA VAL A 213 4.49 20.11 -11.52
C VAL A 213 3.06 19.60 -11.29
N GLY A 214 2.88 18.62 -10.40
CA GLY A 214 1.57 18.02 -10.11
C GLY A 214 1.49 16.49 -10.11
N SER A 215 2.33 15.77 -9.36
CA SER A 215 1.93 14.49 -8.72
C SER A 215 3.00 14.05 -7.72
N ALA A 216 3.04 14.73 -6.57
CA ALA A 216 3.73 14.24 -5.37
C ALA A 216 2.73 13.46 -4.51
N SER A 217 2.21 12.33 -5.00
CA SER A 217 1.18 11.55 -4.30
C SER A 217 1.71 10.65 -3.17
N LYS A 218 3.03 10.55 -2.95
CA LYS A 218 3.59 9.77 -1.83
C LYS A 218 4.10 10.58 -0.63
N ALA A 219 4.22 11.91 -0.72
CA ALA A 219 4.77 12.73 0.37
C ALA A 219 3.73 13.56 1.16
N HIS A 220 2.51 13.71 0.65
CA HIS A 220 1.47 14.53 1.31
C HIS A 220 0.45 13.72 2.14
N SER A 221 0.21 12.46 1.81
CA SER A 221 -0.74 11.61 2.54
C SER A 221 -0.25 11.26 3.95
N ALA A 222 1.02 10.88 4.12
CA ALA A 222 1.55 10.53 5.43
C ALA A 222 1.57 11.72 6.44
N ARG A 223 1.76 12.95 5.96
CA ARG A 223 1.78 14.15 6.83
C ARG A 223 0.37 14.58 7.23
N VAL A 224 -0.61 14.53 6.32
CA VAL A 224 -1.99 14.90 6.66
C VAL A 224 -2.66 13.85 7.54
N PHE A 225 -2.44 12.55 7.28
CA PHE A 225 -2.95 11.49 8.17
C PHE A 225 -2.21 11.45 9.53
N GLY A 226 -0.91 11.75 9.57
CA GLY A 226 -0.16 11.88 10.82
C GLY A 226 -0.63 13.05 11.68
N LEU A 227 -0.91 14.21 11.09
CA LEU A 227 -1.40 15.40 11.81
C LEU A 227 -2.83 15.21 12.33
N ILE A 228 -3.72 14.62 11.53
CA ILE A 228 -5.09 14.32 11.97
C ILE A 228 -5.08 13.24 13.06
N GLY A 229 -4.26 12.19 12.91
CA GLY A 229 -4.09 11.15 13.93
C GLY A 229 -3.59 11.70 15.26
N ALA A 230 -2.57 12.58 15.23
CA ALA A 230 -2.05 13.24 16.42
C ALA A 230 -3.09 14.17 17.07
N ALA A 231 -3.83 14.93 16.28
CA ALA A 231 -4.89 15.82 16.79
C ALA A 231 -6.02 15.03 17.47
N VAL A 232 -6.47 13.91 16.86
CA VAL A 232 -7.50 13.05 17.45
C VAL A 232 -7.00 12.39 18.73
N ALA A 233 -5.76 11.89 18.75
CA ALA A 233 -5.18 11.31 19.97
C ALA A 233 -5.10 12.32 21.11
N LEU A 234 -4.68 13.56 20.83
CA LEU A 234 -4.64 14.63 21.82
C LEU A 234 -6.05 14.98 22.32
N LEU A 235 -7.03 15.10 21.44
CA LEU A 235 -8.43 15.38 21.83
C LEU A 235 -9.00 14.28 22.73
N VAL A 236 -8.74 13.01 22.43
CA VAL A 236 -9.18 11.88 23.28
C VAL A 236 -8.50 11.95 24.65
N MET A 237 -7.19 12.21 24.69
CA MET A 237 -6.45 12.34 25.95
C MET A 237 -6.96 13.50 26.82
N PHE A 238 -7.20 14.67 26.24
CA PHE A 238 -7.76 15.81 26.97
C PHE A 238 -9.20 15.54 27.44
N SER A 239 -10.00 14.83 26.65
CA SER A 239 -11.37 14.45 27.02
C SER A 239 -11.39 13.49 28.21
N LEU A 240 -10.51 12.48 28.23
CA LEU A 240 -10.38 11.53 29.33
C LEU A 240 -9.86 12.21 30.61
N LEU A 241 -8.87 13.10 30.49
CA LEU A 241 -8.37 13.89 31.63
C LEU A 241 -9.45 14.84 32.17
N GLY A 242 -10.22 15.49 31.30
CA GLY A 242 -11.34 16.34 31.68
C GLY A 242 -12.44 15.57 32.41
N LEU A 243 -12.80 14.37 31.90
CA LEU A 243 -13.75 13.48 32.56
C LEU A 243 -13.23 13.00 33.92
N TYR A 244 -11.97 12.59 34.00
CA TYR A 244 -11.34 12.16 35.26
C TYR A 244 -11.37 13.30 36.30
N PHE A 245 -10.96 14.51 35.91
CA PHE A 245 -10.96 15.66 36.80
C PHE A 245 -12.38 16.09 37.21
N TRP A 246 -13.35 15.97 36.30
CA TRP A 246 -14.75 16.23 36.60
C TRP A 246 -15.33 15.19 37.57
N TYR A 247 -15.02 13.91 37.39
CA TYR A 247 -15.40 12.84 38.31
C TYR A 247 -14.76 13.04 39.68
N ASP A 248 -13.46 13.33 39.74
CA ASP A 248 -12.75 13.60 40.98
C ASP A 248 -13.30 14.84 41.69
N LYS A 249 -13.56 15.94 40.98
CA LYS A 249 -14.20 17.14 41.56
C LYS A 249 -15.61 16.85 42.07
N LYS A 250 -16.38 16.00 41.38
CA LYS A 250 -17.72 15.59 41.81
C LYS A 250 -17.66 14.65 43.02
N TRP A 251 -16.67 13.77 43.10
CA TRP A 251 -16.41 12.91 44.25
C TRP A 251 -15.93 13.70 45.46
N ARG A 252 -15.01 14.64 45.27
CA ARG A 252 -14.56 15.57 46.31
C ARG A 252 -15.68 16.48 46.79
N ARG A 253 -16.58 16.93 45.92
CA ARG A 253 -17.80 17.64 46.33
C ARG A 253 -18.74 16.74 47.13
N LYS A 254 -18.93 15.46 46.77
CA LYS A 254 -19.70 14.52 47.58
C LYS A 254 -19.05 14.25 48.96
N ARG A 255 -17.73 14.31 49.06
CA ARG A 255 -16.97 14.09 50.30
C ARG A 255 -16.85 15.35 51.18
N ASN A 256 -16.81 16.54 50.59
CA ASN A 256 -16.88 17.83 51.31
C ASN A 256 -18.31 18.34 51.59
N SER A 257 -19.35 17.68 51.07
CA SER A 257 -20.75 17.95 51.46
C SER A 257 -21.20 17.11 52.66
N GLY A 258 -20.25 16.42 53.31
CA GLY A 258 -20.46 15.54 54.45
C GLY A 258 -19.64 15.92 55.68
N PHE A 259 -19.36 17.21 55.92
CA PHE A 259 -19.02 17.76 57.23
C PHE A 259 -18.97 19.29 57.12
N GLY A 260 -20.07 19.95 57.47
CA GLY A 260 -20.19 21.41 57.42
C GLY A 260 -21.31 21.82 58.36
N PHE A 261 -21.12 21.57 59.65
CA PHE A 261 -21.88 22.23 60.70
C PHE A 261 -21.11 23.54 61.01
N GLU A 262 -21.38 24.57 60.22
CA GLU A 262 -21.17 25.93 60.68
C GLU A 262 -22.53 26.50 61.05
N ILE A 263 -22.56 27.00 62.27
CA ILE A 263 -23.70 27.55 62.97
C ILE A 263 -24.17 28.78 62.19
N ASP A 264 -25.43 28.73 61.79
CA ASP A 264 -26.16 29.85 61.22
C ASP A 264 -26.45 30.84 62.37
N GLU A 265 -25.65 31.90 62.46
CA GLU A 265 -26.04 33.12 63.15
C GLU A 265 -26.65 34.07 62.09
N GLN A 266 -27.91 34.44 62.34
CA GLN A 266 -28.67 35.50 61.68
C GLN A 266 -29.33 35.21 60.31
N GLN A 267 -30.63 34.89 60.44
CA GLN A 267 -31.73 35.66 59.85
C GLN A 267 -31.92 35.62 58.32
N GLY A 268 -33.01 34.97 57.89
CA GLY A 268 -33.83 35.48 56.79
C GLY A 268 -34.17 34.50 55.68
N SER A 269 -35.41 34.01 55.74
CA SER A 269 -36.25 33.61 54.58
C SER A 269 -35.86 32.37 53.77
N ARG A 270 -36.45 31.25 54.21
CA ARG A 270 -37.01 30.17 53.36
C ARG A 270 -37.92 30.75 52.25
N PRO A 271 -38.11 30.07 51.09
CA PRO A 271 -38.73 28.74 51.08
C PRO A 271 -38.17 27.73 50.06
N LYS A 272 -37.73 26.58 50.56
CA LYS A 272 -37.71 25.34 49.78
C LYS A 272 -39.11 24.73 49.82
N LEU A 273 -39.83 24.80 48.70
CA LEU A 273 -40.98 23.94 48.46
C LEU A 273 -40.50 22.47 48.40
N ARG A 274 -41.07 21.64 49.27
CA ARG A 274 -41.07 20.18 49.16
C ARG A 274 -42.53 19.74 49.17
N PRO A 275 -42.92 18.84 48.26
CA PRO A 275 -43.70 17.67 48.68
C PRO A 275 -43.21 16.41 47.93
N ASN A 276 -43.38 15.15 48.34
CA ASN A 276 -43.96 14.50 49.50
C ASN A 276 -43.43 13.05 49.46
N THR A 277 -42.91 12.54 50.56
CA THR A 277 -42.81 11.09 50.85
C THR A 277 -42.37 10.96 52.31
N GLY A 278 -43.35 10.68 53.16
CA GLY A 278 -43.24 10.68 54.62
C GLY A 278 -42.35 9.56 55.14
N SER A 279 -41.04 9.82 55.20
CA SER A 279 -40.13 9.10 56.07
C SER A 279 -40.06 9.84 57.40
N ILE A 280 -40.64 9.24 58.43
CA ILE A 280 -40.45 9.67 59.80
C ILE A 280 -39.12 9.06 60.25
N TRP A 281 -38.17 9.92 60.61
CA TRP A 281 -36.87 9.48 61.13
C TRP A 281 -37.00 9.31 62.64
N PHE A 282 -36.96 8.06 63.11
CA PHE A 282 -36.84 7.76 64.53
C PHE A 282 -35.37 7.79 64.94
N LYS A 283 -35.07 8.36 66.10
CA LYS A 283 -33.73 8.24 66.67
C LYS A 283 -33.54 6.81 67.18
N ILE A 284 -32.32 6.29 67.07
CA ILE A 284 -31.98 4.95 67.57
C ILE A 284 -32.36 4.80 69.06
N GLN A 285 -32.22 5.86 69.85
CA GLN A 285 -32.58 5.87 71.27
C GLN A 285 -34.07 5.60 71.52
N ASP A 286 -34.95 6.08 70.63
CA ASP A 286 -36.39 5.86 70.74
C ASP A 286 -36.72 4.40 70.40
N LEU A 287 -36.00 3.79 69.45
CA LEU A 287 -36.12 2.38 69.11
C LEU A 287 -35.61 1.48 70.24
N GLU A 288 -34.50 1.84 70.87
CA GLU A 288 -33.92 1.12 72.01
C GLU A 288 -34.90 1.12 73.18
N LYS A 289 -35.54 2.25 73.49
CA LYS A 289 -36.54 2.33 74.55
C LYS A 289 -37.80 1.54 74.22
N ALA A 290 -38.31 1.62 72.99
CA ALA A 290 -39.53 0.94 72.56
C ALA A 290 -39.37 -0.59 72.49
N THR A 291 -38.15 -1.08 72.21
CA THR A 291 -37.85 -2.51 72.11
C THR A 291 -37.27 -3.10 73.41
N ASP A 292 -37.23 -2.32 74.49
CA ASP A 292 -36.59 -2.67 75.78
C ASP A 292 -35.14 -3.15 75.59
N ASN A 293 -34.34 -2.26 75.03
CA ASN A 293 -32.95 -2.46 74.61
C ASN A 293 -32.74 -3.71 73.74
N PHE A 294 -33.61 -3.88 72.74
CA PHE A 294 -33.59 -5.01 71.80
C PHE A 294 -33.57 -6.38 72.49
N SER A 295 -34.30 -6.50 73.60
CA SER A 295 -34.30 -7.74 74.39
C SER A 295 -34.90 -8.91 73.61
N GLN A 296 -34.29 -10.09 73.77
CA GLN A 296 -34.68 -11.32 73.07
C GLN A 296 -36.10 -11.80 73.43
N LYS A 297 -36.70 -11.28 74.50
CA LYS A 297 -38.09 -11.54 74.90
C LYS A 297 -39.14 -10.90 73.96
N ASN A 298 -38.77 -9.87 73.21
CA ASN A 298 -39.64 -9.20 72.23
C ASN A 298 -39.44 -9.74 70.80
N PHE A 299 -38.84 -10.92 70.68
CA PHE A 299 -38.52 -11.54 69.42
C PHE A 299 -39.72 -12.25 68.81
N ILE A 300 -40.17 -11.77 67.64
CA ILE A 300 -41.36 -12.30 66.96
C ILE A 300 -40.97 -13.48 66.05
N GLY A 301 -39.77 -13.46 65.46
CA GLY A 301 -39.30 -14.53 64.56
C GLY A 301 -38.18 -14.11 63.61
N ARG A 302 -37.49 -15.09 63.01
CA ARG A 302 -36.39 -14.90 62.04
C ARG A 302 -36.68 -15.67 60.76
N GLY A 303 -36.74 -14.94 59.65
CA GLY A 303 -36.91 -15.48 58.31
C GLY A 303 -35.65 -15.30 57.45
N GLY A 304 -35.71 -15.68 56.18
CA GLY A 304 -34.59 -15.65 55.23
C GLY A 304 -33.99 -14.27 54.92
N PHE A 305 -34.60 -13.18 55.40
CA PHE A 305 -34.14 -11.80 55.17
C PHE A 305 -33.91 -11.00 56.46
N GLY A 306 -33.95 -11.63 57.64
CA GLY A 306 -33.68 -10.96 58.91
C GLY A 306 -34.54 -11.44 60.06
N PHE A 307 -34.42 -10.73 61.19
CA PHE A 307 -35.09 -11.04 62.44
C PHE A 307 -35.94 -9.83 62.86
N GLY A 308 -37.17 -10.06 63.34
CA GLY A 308 -38.12 -9.02 63.73
C GLY A 308 -38.30 -8.95 65.25
N LEU A 309 -38.37 -7.74 65.78
CA LEU A 309 -38.66 -7.45 67.19
C LEU A 309 -39.95 -6.62 67.29
N GLN A 310 -40.81 -6.94 68.27
CA GLN A 310 -41.97 -6.13 68.64
C GLN A 310 -41.48 -4.97 69.52
N GLY A 311 -41.99 -3.76 69.31
CA GLY A 311 -41.74 -2.64 70.20
C GLY A 311 -42.98 -1.75 70.29
N ASP A 312 -43.25 -1.23 71.49
CA ASP A 312 -44.36 -0.32 71.77
C ASP A 312 -43.78 1.05 72.11
N PHE A 313 -44.13 2.06 71.31
CA PHE A 313 -43.78 3.45 71.60
C PHE A 313 -44.80 4.00 72.60
N ILE A 314 -44.34 4.32 73.82
CA ILE A 314 -45.13 5.02 74.85
C ILE A 314 -44.96 6.52 74.68
#